data_AF-A0A402A8H7-F1
#
_entry.id   AF-A0A402A8H7-F1
#
_cell.length_a   1.000
_cell.length_b   1.000
_cell.length_c   1.000
_cell.angle_alpha   90.00
_cell.angle_beta   90.00
_cell.angle_gamma   90.00
#
_symmetry.space_group_name_H-M   'P 1'
#
loop_
_entity.id
_entity.type
_entity.pdbx_description
1 polymer ?
#
loop_
_entity_poly.entity_id
_entity_poly.type
_entity_poly.pdbx_seq_one_letter_code
_entity_poly.pdbx_strand_id
1 'polypeptide(L)'
;MTLQPLREGVPIPTATELALGLDLSWQFVADCLARWSPADMQQTFPDELDGKQVYLSRAWIVGHVLEHDLHHGGELSLILGMHGVPADFPG
;
A
#
# COMPACT_ATOMS: atom_id res chain seq x y z
N MET A 1 -11.55 -5.29 -4.43
CA MET A 1 -11.32 -3.83 -4.62
C MET A 1 -10.92 -3.60 -6.06
N THR A 2 -11.79 -3.02 -6.90
CA THR A 2 -11.47 -2.82 -8.33
C THR A 2 -10.55 -1.60 -8.46
N LEU A 3 -9.27 -1.80 -8.78
CA LEU A 3 -8.40 -0.72 -9.24
C LEU A 3 -9.06 -0.13 -10.49
N GLN A 4 -9.58 1.10 -10.38
CA GLN A 4 -10.01 1.81 -11.57
C GLN A 4 -8.75 2.06 -12.41
N PRO A 5 -8.71 1.63 -13.68
CA PRO A 5 -7.60 2.01 -14.54
C PRO A 5 -7.52 3.53 -14.57
N LEU A 6 -6.29 4.07 -14.62
CA LEU A 6 -6.08 5.48 -14.94
C LEU A 6 -6.91 5.78 -16.19
N ARG A 7 -7.92 6.64 -16.05
CA ARG A 7 -8.77 7.01 -17.18
C ARG A 7 -7.88 7.68 -18.22
N GLU A 8 -8.01 7.28 -19.47
CA GLU A 8 -7.29 7.92 -20.57
C GLU A 8 -7.52 9.44 -20.51
N GLY A 9 -6.42 10.20 -20.54
CA GLY A 9 -6.43 11.66 -20.44
C GLY A 9 -6.29 12.23 -19.03
N VAL A 10 -6.20 11.41 -17.97
CA VAL A 10 -5.80 11.88 -16.64
C VAL A 10 -4.29 12.10 -16.62
N PRO A 11 -3.80 13.29 -16.23
CA PRO A 11 -2.37 13.54 -16.09
C PRO A 11 -1.75 12.55 -15.09
N ILE A 12 -0.57 12.03 -15.43
CA ILE A 12 0.22 11.24 -14.48
C ILE A 12 0.61 12.18 -13.33
N PRO A 13 0.35 11.82 -12.07
CA PRO A 13 0.77 12.64 -10.94
C PRO A 13 2.29 12.83 -10.95
N THR A 14 2.73 14.02 -10.56
CA THR A 14 4.15 14.31 -10.37
C THR A 14 4.74 13.46 -9.25
N ALA A 15 6.07 13.30 -9.22
CA ALA A 15 6.74 12.57 -8.14
C ALA A 15 6.42 13.14 -6.75
N THR A 16 6.29 14.48 -6.64
CA THR A 16 5.87 15.16 -5.41
C THR A 16 4.43 14.84 -5.01
N GLU A 17 3.50 14.80 -5.96
CA GLU A 17 2.12 14.43 -5.68
C GLU A 17 2.00 12.95 -5.27
N LEU A 18 2.78 12.06 -5.89
CA LEU A 18 2.84 10.65 -5.48
C LEU A 18 3.40 10.49 -4.07
N ALA A 19 4.51 11.17 -3.75
CA ALA A 19 5.11 11.12 -2.42
C ALA A 19 4.14 11.64 -1.35
N LEU A 20 3.49 12.79 -1.60
CA LEU A 20 2.47 13.32 -0.69
C LEU A 20 1.28 12.36 -0.52
N GLY A 21 0.82 11.75 -1.62
CA GLY A 21 -0.25 10.77 -1.58
C GLY A 21 0.10 9.54 -0.74
N LEU A 22 1.35 9.08 -0.84
CA LEU A 22 1.88 7.98 -0.05
C LEU A 22 1.95 8.36 1.44
N ASP A 23 2.48 9.54 1.78
CA ASP A 23 2.56 10.03 3.16
C ASP A 23 1.17 10.13 3.82
N LEU A 24 0.20 10.72 3.11
CA LEU A 24 -1.17 10.86 3.61
C LEU A 24 -1.84 9.49 3.81
N SER A 25 -1.60 8.55 2.89
CA SER A 25 -2.14 7.19 2.98
C SER A 25 -1.56 6.44 4.18
N TRP A 26 -0.24 6.56 4.41
CA TRP A 26 0.41 5.95 5.56
C TRP A 26 0.00 6.58 6.88
N GLN A 27 -0.20 7.90 6.94
CA GLN A 27 -0.76 8.55 8.14
C GLN A 27 -2.16 8.00 8.46
N PHE A 28 -3.01 7.84 7.46
CA PHE A 28 -4.35 7.25 7.65
C PHE A 28 -4.28 5.81 8.18
N VAL A 29 -3.37 4.99 7.62
CA VAL A 29 -3.15 3.61 8.10
C VAL A 29 -2.64 3.61 9.55
N ALA A 30 -1.66 4.45 9.88
CA ALA A 30 -1.11 4.58 11.22
C ALA A 30 -2.19 4.99 12.24
N ASP A 31 -3.02 5.97 11.90
CA ASP A 31 -4.15 6.42 12.71
C ASP A 31 -5.15 5.30 12.98
N CYS A 32 -5.38 4.43 12.00
CA CYS A 32 -6.25 3.27 12.17
C CYS A 32 -5.63 2.21 13.09
N LEU A 33 -4.35 1.88 12.89
CA LEU A 33 -3.62 0.92 13.72
C LEU A 33 -3.54 1.36 15.18
N ALA A 34 -3.43 2.67 15.44
CA ALA A 34 -3.45 3.22 16.79
C ALA A 34 -4.79 3.03 17.53
N ARG A 35 -5.90 2.78 16.79
CA ARG A 35 -7.25 2.64 17.36
C ARG A 35 -7.76 1.21 17.42
N TRP A 36 -7.34 0.35 16.50
CA TRP A 36 -7.89 -1.00 16.38
C TRP A 36 -7.39 -1.91 17.50
N SER A 37 -8.35 -2.52 18.20
CA SER A 37 -8.08 -3.58 19.17
C SER A 37 -7.76 -4.90 18.48
N PRO A 38 -7.21 -5.89 19.21
CA PRO A 38 -7.07 -7.24 18.67
C PRO A 38 -8.38 -7.85 18.16
N ALA A 39 -9.54 -7.48 18.72
CA ALA A 39 -10.84 -7.93 18.25
C ALA A 39 -11.23 -7.29 16.91
N ASP A 40 -10.98 -5.98 16.75
CA ASP A 40 -11.21 -5.28 15.47
C ASP A 40 -10.36 -5.87 14.34
N MET A 41 -9.16 -6.36 14.69
CA MET A 41 -8.24 -7.03 13.77
C MET A 41 -8.74 -8.40 13.28
N GLN A 42 -9.69 -9.03 13.99
CA GLN A 42 -10.32 -10.29 13.56
C GLN A 42 -11.53 -10.10 12.64
N GLN A 43 -12.02 -8.87 12.45
CA GLN A 43 -13.11 -8.61 11.52
C GLN A 43 -12.71 -9.06 10.11
N THR A 44 -13.61 -9.78 9.43
CA THR A 44 -13.36 -10.29 8.09
C THR A 44 -14.10 -9.50 7.02
N PHE A 45 -13.51 -9.45 5.83
CA PHE A 45 -14.04 -8.77 4.65
C PHE A 45 -14.10 -9.76 3.48
N PRO A 46 -15.17 -9.70 2.67
CA PRO A 46 -15.28 -10.54 1.49
C PRO A 46 -14.23 -10.14 0.44
N ASP A 47 -13.58 -11.13 -0.17
CA ASP A 47 -12.72 -10.97 -1.35
C ASP A 47 -12.85 -12.17 -2.28
N GLU A 48 -12.26 -12.10 -3.46
CA GLU A 48 -12.23 -13.20 -4.43
C GLU A 48 -10.79 -13.68 -4.67
N LEU A 49 -10.56 -14.99 -4.56
CA LEU A 49 -9.30 -15.63 -4.93
C LEU A 49 -9.59 -16.81 -5.87
N ASP A 50 -9.09 -16.72 -7.10
CA ASP A 50 -9.26 -17.73 -8.15
C ASP A 50 -10.73 -18.14 -8.37
N GLY A 51 -11.64 -17.17 -8.47
CA GLY A 51 -13.08 -17.43 -8.65
C GLY A 51 -13.80 -17.96 -7.41
N LYS A 52 -13.12 -18.05 -6.25
CA LYS A 52 -13.72 -18.48 -4.99
C LYS A 52 -13.84 -17.30 -4.03
N GLN A 53 -15.02 -17.18 -3.42
CA GLN A 53 -15.24 -16.23 -2.33
C GLN A 53 -14.38 -16.63 -1.13
N VAL A 54 -13.52 -15.71 -0.69
CA VAL A 54 -12.75 -15.83 0.55
C VAL A 54 -13.14 -14.70 1.50
N TYR A 55 -12.79 -14.86 2.77
CA TYR A 55 -13.00 -13.84 3.80
C TYR A 55 -11.67 -13.60 4.51
N LEU A 56 -11.14 -12.40 4.35
CA LEU A 56 -9.82 -12.03 4.82
C LEU A 56 -9.97 -11.19 6.09
N SER A 57 -9.23 -11.54 7.14
CA SER A 57 -9.23 -10.74 8.36
C SER A 57 -8.55 -9.40 8.10
N ARG A 58 -8.95 -8.37 8.86
CA ARG A 58 -8.27 -7.07 8.85
C ARG A 58 -6.77 -7.22 9.12
N ALA A 59 -6.38 -8.12 10.03
CA ALA A 59 -4.98 -8.44 10.30
C ALA A 59 -4.24 -8.96 9.06
N TRP A 60 -4.86 -9.86 8.30
CA TRP A 60 -4.27 -10.36 7.06
C TRP A 60 -4.13 -9.23 6.04
N ILE A 61 -5.16 -8.40 5.87
CA ILE A 61 -5.15 -7.28 4.92
C ILE A 61 -4.06 -6.26 5.26
N VAL A 62 -3.93 -5.88 6.53
CA VAL A 62 -2.87 -4.97 7.00
C VAL A 62 -1.50 -5.57 6.73
N GLY A 63 -1.30 -6.84 7.10
CA GLY A 63 -0.03 -7.55 6.83
C GLY A 63 0.29 -7.58 5.34
N HIS A 64 -0.70 -7.87 4.50
CA HIS A 64 -0.53 -7.92 3.05
C HIS A 64 -0.15 -6.55 2.45
N VAL A 65 -0.76 -5.45 2.93
CA VAL A 65 -0.40 -4.09 2.50
C VAL A 65 1.05 -3.75 2.89
N LEU A 66 1.49 -4.14 4.09
CA LEU A 66 2.88 -3.94 4.54
C LEU A 66 3.88 -4.73 3.68
N GLU A 67 3.58 -6.00 3.39
CA GLU A 67 4.40 -6.84 2.52
C GLU A 67 4.49 -6.26 1.09
N HIS A 68 3.35 -5.80 0.56
CA HIS A 68 3.26 -5.18 -0.76
C HIS A 68 4.08 -3.89 -0.86
N ASP A 69 3.99 -3.00 0.13
CA ASP A 69 4.76 -1.74 0.16
C ASP A 69 6.27 -2.01 0.23
N LEU A 70 6.70 -2.97 1.06
CA LEU A 70 8.10 -3.37 1.15
C LEU A 70 8.62 -3.96 -0.18
N HIS A 71 7.80 -4.79 -0.84
CA HIS A 71 8.16 -5.40 -2.12
C HIS A 71 8.40 -4.34 -3.21
N HIS A 72 7.42 -3.46 -3.44
CA HIS A 72 7.53 -2.42 -4.46
C HIS A 72 8.52 -1.32 -4.08
N GLY A 73 8.66 -1.01 -2.79
CA GLY A 73 9.73 -0.13 -2.31
C GLY A 73 11.13 -0.66 -2.64
N GLY A 74 11.31 -1.99 -2.57
CA GLY A 74 12.53 -2.67 -3.00
C GLY A 74 12.79 -2.54 -4.51
N GLU A 75 11.77 -2.76 -5.34
CA GLU A 75 11.87 -2.60 -6.80
C GLU A 75 12.22 -1.15 -7.20
N LEU A 76 11.56 -0.17 -6.57
CA LEU A 76 11.85 1.26 -6.78
C LEU A 76 13.28 1.60 -6.40
N SER A 77 13.74 1.13 -5.23
CA SER A 77 15.10 1.35 -4.75
C SER A 77 16.14 0.77 -5.72
N LEU A 78 15.88 -0.42 -6.26
CA LEU A 78 16.76 -1.06 -7.24
C LEU A 78 16.85 -0.24 -8.54
N ILE A 79 15.71 0.17 -9.10
CA ILE A 79 15.66 0.94 -10.35
C ILE A 79 16.35 2.30 -10.18
N LEU A 80 16.05 3.02 -9.09
CA LEU A 80 16.69 4.30 -8.78
C LEU A 80 18.21 4.16 -8.63
N GLY A 81 18.66 3.10 -7.95
CA GLY A 81 20.08 2.77 -7.82
C GLY A 81 20.76 2.51 -9.17
N MET A 82 20.10 1.81 -10.11
CA MET A 82 20.59 1.62 -11.48
C MET A 82 20.75 2.94 -12.24
N HIS A 83 20.00 3.98 -11.87
CA HIS A 83 20.09 5.33 -12.42
C HIS A 83 21.02 6.27 -11.62
N GLY A 84 21.76 5.76 -10.64
CA GLY A 84 22.70 6.54 -9.84
C GLY A 84 22.04 7.43 -8.79
N VAL A 85 20.77 7.20 -8.48
CA VAL A 85 20.05 7.88 -7.38
C VAL A 85 20.19 7.00 -6.13
N PRO A 86 20.99 7.41 -5.12
CA PRO A 86 21.14 6.63 -3.90
C PRO A 86 19.87 6.69 -3.06
N ALA A 87 19.60 5.62 -2.31
CA ALA A 87 18.61 5.67 -1.25
C ALA A 87 19.18 6.43 -0.05
N ASP A 88 18.44 7.42 0.45
CA ASP A 88 18.73 8.10 1.71
C ASP A 88 17.76 7.57 2.76
N PHE A 89 18.28 6.78 3.70
CA PHE A 89 17.52 6.26 4.83
C PHE A 89 18.07 6.91 6.11
N PRO A 90 17.50 8.04 6.55
CA PRO A 90 17.78 8.53 7.89
C PRO A 90 17.22 7.50 8.89
N GLY A 91 18.13 6.81 9.58
CA GLY A 91 17.80 5.88 10.67
C GLY A 91 17.38 6.59 11.95
#